data_AF-A0A257DD01-F1
#
_entry.id   AF-A0A257DD01-F1
#
_cell.length_a   1.000
_cell.length_b   1.000
_cell.length_c   1.000
_cell.angle_alpha   90.00
_cell.angle_beta   90.00
_cell.angle_gamma   90.00
#
_symmetry.space_group_name_H-M   'P 1'
#
loop_
_entity.id
_entity.type
_entity.pdbx_description
1 polymer ?
#
loop_
_entity_poly.entity_id
_entity_poly.type
_entity_poly.pdbx_seq_one_letter_code
_entity_poly.pdbx_strand_id
1 'polypeptide(L)'
;MAKFRSSSVVEPIHSAESIEENEPEGGVLDRSIGSIISELRDLSTDQVEQILAYQQQHGVRFGEAAVALGLVSNDDVLQALSQQFHYPYAPKRADNQELVVLTQPFSVQAEAFRAIRSQITMRLNHEGEQRKALAIISPDTMDGKSFFAANLAVALAQLGSRTLLVDADMRGPRQHQIFEVPNKTGLSSVLSGRTSTQVIQQVEGVPGLFVMPVGVTPPNPLELVERPAFGLLMRELLNKFDYVLVDTPAAQYGADASVIAARCGAALVLARNNESRVADLVDLVGSFENCPVRITGVVMNEF
;
A
#
# COMPACT_ATOMS: atom_id res chain seq x y z
N MET A 1 41.10 -52.45 -1.96
CA MET A 1 40.65 -52.75 -3.33
C MET A 1 39.62 -51.68 -3.69
N ALA A 2 40.04 -50.54 -4.26
CA ALA A 2 40.30 -50.28 -5.70
C ALA A 2 39.06 -49.60 -6.32
N LYS A 3 39.12 -48.52 -7.11
CA LYS A 3 40.22 -47.72 -7.68
C LYS A 3 39.61 -46.41 -8.22
N PHE A 4 40.33 -45.30 -8.06
CA PHE A 4 40.18 -44.09 -8.87
C PHE A 4 40.55 -44.35 -10.34
N ARG A 5 39.94 -43.62 -11.28
CA ARG A 5 40.49 -43.41 -12.63
C ARG A 5 40.51 -41.93 -12.97
N SER A 6 41.62 -41.56 -13.58
CA SER A 6 42.15 -40.24 -13.88
C SER A 6 41.87 -39.80 -15.32
N SER A 7 41.73 -38.49 -15.50
CA SER A 7 42.21 -37.60 -16.59
C SER A 7 42.41 -38.13 -18.02
N SER A 8 41.88 -37.36 -18.98
CA SER A 8 42.45 -37.16 -20.32
C SER A 8 42.32 -35.67 -20.71
N VAL A 9 43.30 -35.21 -21.50
CA VAL A 9 43.73 -33.84 -21.80
C VAL A 9 43.07 -33.27 -23.08
N VAL A 10 42.76 -31.96 -23.05
CA VAL A 10 42.78 -30.82 -24.03
C VAL A 10 43.18 -31.16 -25.50
N GLU A 11 42.67 -30.62 -26.63
CA GLU A 11 42.35 -29.24 -27.15
C GLU A 11 41.42 -29.33 -28.43
N PRO A 12 41.33 -28.32 -29.35
CA PRO A 12 40.47 -27.14 -29.32
C PRO A 12 39.48 -27.09 -30.51
N ILE A 13 38.37 -26.36 -30.42
CA ILE A 13 37.55 -26.04 -31.60
C ILE A 13 37.23 -24.54 -31.62
N HIS A 14 37.91 -23.83 -32.51
CA HIS A 14 37.42 -22.58 -33.07
C HIS A 14 36.29 -22.88 -34.06
N SER A 15 35.13 -22.31 -33.85
CA SER A 15 34.27 -21.82 -34.93
C SER A 15 33.32 -20.79 -34.35
N ALA A 16 33.51 -19.54 -34.78
CA ALA A 16 32.59 -18.46 -34.54
C ALA A 16 31.29 -18.76 -35.29
N GLU A 17 30.23 -19.05 -34.55
CA GLU A 17 28.87 -18.91 -35.02
C GLU A 17 28.26 -17.71 -34.31
N SER A 18 27.87 -16.75 -35.13
CA SER A 18 27.11 -15.56 -34.77
C SER A 18 25.89 -15.94 -33.96
N ILE A 19 25.90 -15.57 -32.67
CA ILE A 19 24.69 -15.53 -31.86
C ILE A 19 23.87 -14.38 -32.44
N GLU A 20 22.86 -14.71 -33.24
CA GLU A 20 21.76 -13.80 -33.53
C GLU A 20 21.17 -13.39 -32.18
N GLU A 21 21.32 -12.10 -31.86
CA GLU A 21 20.60 -11.44 -30.78
C GLU A 21 19.11 -11.61 -31.10
N ASN A 22 18.46 -12.53 -30.40
CA ASN A 22 17.00 -12.52 -30.28
C ASN A 22 16.63 -11.26 -29.51
N GLU A 23 16.45 -10.17 -30.25
CA GLU A 23 15.76 -8.98 -29.77
C GLU A 23 14.41 -9.42 -29.17
N PRO A 24 14.04 -8.96 -27.96
CA PRO A 24 12.71 -9.21 -27.46
C PRO A 24 11.71 -8.47 -28.35
N GLU A 25 10.96 -9.21 -29.17
CA GLU A 25 9.76 -8.73 -29.87
C GLU A 25 8.78 -8.15 -28.84
N GLY A 26 8.73 -6.82 -28.77
CA GLY A 26 7.87 -6.10 -27.85
C GLY A 26 8.39 -4.69 -27.58
N GLY A 27 8.57 -3.90 -28.63
CA GLY A 27 8.85 -2.47 -28.49
C GLY A 27 7.75 -1.80 -27.66
N VAL A 28 8.06 -1.47 -26.40
CA VAL A 28 7.26 -0.57 -25.59
C VAL A 28 7.27 0.77 -26.31
N LEU A 29 6.25 1.02 -27.12
CA LEU A 29 5.96 2.38 -27.57
C LEU A 29 5.61 3.15 -26.30
N ASP A 30 6.61 3.84 -25.73
CA ASP A 30 6.39 4.88 -24.73
C ASP A 30 5.45 5.91 -25.34
N ARG A 31 4.14 5.70 -25.15
CA ARG A 31 3.10 6.61 -25.65
C ARG A 31 3.41 7.98 -25.07
N SER A 32 3.60 8.95 -25.96
CA SER A 32 3.86 10.32 -25.54
C SER A 32 2.69 10.85 -24.71
N ILE A 33 2.96 11.67 -23.70
CA ILE A 33 1.90 12.30 -22.90
C ILE A 33 0.88 13.04 -23.79
N GLY A 34 1.35 13.66 -24.89
CA GLY A 34 0.48 14.36 -25.83
C GLY A 34 -0.50 13.43 -26.54
N SER A 35 -0.05 12.24 -26.97
CA SER A 35 -0.96 11.23 -27.55
C SER A 35 -1.98 10.73 -26.54
N ILE A 36 -1.57 10.51 -25.28
CA ILE A 36 -2.48 10.03 -24.23
C ILE A 36 -3.53 11.09 -23.90
N ILE A 37 -3.12 12.36 -23.72
CA ILE A 37 -4.04 13.48 -23.46
C ILE A 37 -5.01 13.67 -24.63
N SER A 38 -4.52 13.56 -25.86
CA SER A 38 -5.35 13.75 -27.06
C SER A 38 -6.41 12.65 -27.19
N GLU A 39 -6.07 11.40 -26.90
CA GLU A 39 -7.03 10.29 -26.85
C GLU A 39 -8.01 10.43 -25.68
N LEU A 40 -7.55 10.86 -24.51
CA LEU A 40 -8.37 10.95 -23.31
C LEU A 40 -9.49 12.00 -23.40
N ARG A 41 -9.25 13.06 -24.18
CA ARG A 41 -10.20 14.18 -24.37
C ARG A 41 -10.72 14.30 -25.80
N ASP A 42 -10.45 13.33 -26.66
CA ASP A 42 -10.81 13.34 -28.07
C ASP A 42 -10.45 14.68 -28.76
N LEU A 43 -9.21 15.16 -28.54
CA LEU A 43 -8.77 16.46 -29.08
C LEU A 43 -8.72 16.43 -30.61
N SER A 44 -9.25 17.47 -31.25
CA SER A 44 -9.19 17.61 -32.71
C SER A 44 -7.77 17.96 -33.19
N THR A 45 -7.47 17.71 -34.46
CA THR A 45 -6.18 18.07 -35.08
C THR A 45 -5.87 19.56 -34.89
N ASP A 46 -6.86 20.44 -35.08
CA ASP A 46 -6.70 21.89 -34.88
C ASP A 46 -6.35 22.26 -33.43
N GLN A 47 -6.95 21.57 -32.46
CA GLN A 47 -6.65 21.76 -31.04
C GLN A 47 -5.23 21.30 -30.70
N VAL A 48 -4.80 20.17 -31.26
CA VAL A 48 -3.42 19.68 -31.07
C VAL A 48 -2.40 20.64 -31.66
N GLU A 49 -2.66 21.18 -32.86
CA GLU A 49 -1.79 22.20 -33.48
C GLU A 49 -1.70 23.48 -32.64
N GLN A 50 -2.81 23.94 -32.07
CA GLN A 50 -2.81 25.09 -31.16
C GLN A 50 -1.95 24.85 -29.91
N ILE A 51 -2.04 23.65 -29.31
CA ILE A 51 -1.23 23.27 -28.15
C ILE A 51 0.26 23.28 -28.52
N LEU A 52 0.63 22.69 -29.66
CA LEU A 52 2.02 22.65 -30.13
C LEU A 52 2.57 24.05 -30.43
N ALA A 53 1.76 24.93 -31.03
CA ALA A 53 2.15 26.32 -31.28
C ALA A 53 2.39 27.08 -29.96
N TYR A 54 1.48 26.93 -28.98
CA TYR A 54 1.62 27.54 -27.66
C TYR A 54 2.87 27.01 -26.93
N GLN A 55 3.12 25.71 -27.03
CA GLN A 55 4.28 25.02 -26.47
C GLN A 55 5.59 25.62 -27.00
N GLN A 56 5.70 25.78 -28.32
CA GLN A 56 6.89 26.37 -28.95
C GLN A 56 7.07 27.85 -28.60
N GLN A 57 5.99 28.61 -28.54
CA GLN A 57 6.04 30.05 -28.26
C GLN A 57 6.45 30.35 -26.81
N HIS A 58 5.97 29.56 -25.84
CA HIS A 58 6.16 29.82 -24.41
C HIS A 58 7.21 28.91 -23.74
N GLY A 59 7.71 27.90 -24.45
CA GLY A 59 8.73 26.98 -23.93
C GLY A 59 8.23 26.07 -22.79
N VAL A 60 6.92 25.81 -22.73
CA VAL A 60 6.27 24.98 -21.70
C VAL A 60 6.10 23.53 -22.15
N ARG A 61 5.63 22.63 -21.29
CA ARG A 61 5.30 21.25 -21.69
C ARG A 61 3.94 21.16 -22.38
N PHE A 62 3.70 20.11 -23.18
CA PHE A 62 2.42 19.90 -23.88
C PHE A 62 1.20 19.94 -22.95
N GLY A 63 1.26 19.24 -21.81
CA GLY A 63 0.16 19.26 -20.82
C GLY A 63 -0.07 20.64 -20.21
N GLU A 64 1.00 21.39 -19.91
CA GLU A 64 0.93 22.76 -19.38
C GLU A 64 0.31 23.72 -20.42
N ALA A 65 0.70 23.60 -21.69
CA ALA A 65 0.11 24.35 -22.80
C ALA A 65 -1.39 24.02 -22.97
N ALA A 66 -1.76 22.74 -22.91
CA ALA A 66 -3.14 22.30 -23.04
C ALA A 66 -4.05 22.82 -21.91
N VAL A 67 -3.53 22.88 -20.67
CA VAL A 67 -4.24 23.48 -19.53
C VAL A 67 -4.34 25.00 -19.68
N ALA A 68 -3.26 25.67 -20.09
CA ALA A 68 -3.26 27.12 -20.29
C ALA A 68 -4.26 27.57 -21.37
N LEU A 69 -4.46 26.75 -22.41
CA LEU A 69 -5.46 26.95 -23.45
C LEU A 69 -6.89 26.56 -23.02
N GLY A 70 -7.08 26.01 -21.82
CA GLY A 70 -8.38 25.58 -21.31
C GLY A 70 -8.96 24.36 -22.02
N LEU A 71 -8.15 23.64 -22.80
CA LEU A 71 -8.59 22.47 -23.59
C LEU A 71 -8.65 21.21 -22.73
N VAL A 72 -7.82 21.14 -21.68
CA VAL A 72 -7.78 20.03 -20.72
C VAL A 72 -7.64 20.56 -19.29
N SER A 73 -8.07 19.78 -18.31
CA SER A 73 -7.87 20.09 -16.90
C SER A 73 -6.53 19.55 -16.39
N ASN A 74 -6.07 20.05 -15.23
CA ASN A 74 -4.91 19.46 -14.56
C ASN A 74 -5.13 17.97 -14.25
N ASP A 75 -6.36 17.55 -13.92
CA ASP A 75 -6.68 16.15 -13.63
C ASP A 75 -6.49 15.25 -14.86
N ASP A 76 -6.82 15.75 -16.06
CA ASP A 76 -6.62 15.02 -17.32
C ASP A 76 -5.13 14.81 -17.61
N VAL A 77 -4.29 15.81 -17.33
CA VAL A 77 -2.83 15.70 -17.46
C VAL A 77 -2.27 14.69 -16.47
N LEU A 78 -2.75 14.70 -15.22
CA LEU A 78 -2.33 13.73 -14.20
C LEU A 78 -2.76 12.31 -14.55
N GLN A 79 -3.95 12.13 -15.11
CA GLN A 79 -4.43 10.83 -15.59
C GLN A 79 -3.60 10.32 -16.78
N ALA A 80 -3.21 11.22 -17.70
CA ALA A 80 -2.33 10.84 -18.79
C ALA A 80 -0.92 10.43 -18.29
N LEU A 81 -0.38 11.16 -17.30
CA LEU A 81 0.87 10.81 -16.64
C LEU A 81 0.76 9.46 -15.91
N SER A 82 -0.35 9.20 -15.22
CA SER A 82 -0.54 7.92 -14.52
C SER A 82 -0.56 6.74 -15.49
N GLN A 83 -1.18 6.90 -16.67
CA GLN A 83 -1.15 5.88 -17.73
C GLN A 83 0.26 5.70 -18.30
N GLN A 84 0.95 6.80 -18.60
CA GLN A 84 2.32 6.76 -19.15
C GLN A 84 3.29 6.01 -18.21
N PHE A 85 3.20 6.28 -16.90
CA PHE A 85 4.08 5.69 -15.89
C PHE A 85 3.48 4.44 -15.20
N HIS A 86 2.37 3.91 -15.69
CA HIS A 86 1.67 2.74 -15.14
C HIS A 86 1.39 2.86 -13.62
N TYR A 87 1.05 4.06 -13.17
CA TYR A 87 0.81 4.37 -11.77
C TYR A 87 -0.69 4.24 -11.43
N PRO A 88 -1.07 3.53 -10.34
CA PRO A 88 -2.47 3.46 -9.91
C PRO A 88 -2.96 4.85 -9.46
N TYR A 89 -3.83 5.44 -10.27
CA TYR A 89 -4.51 6.70 -10.02
C TYR A 89 -6.00 6.50 -10.22
N ALA A 90 -6.80 6.81 -9.19
CA ALA A 90 -8.24 6.89 -9.36
C ALA A 90 -8.57 8.34 -9.74
N PRO A 91 -9.18 8.59 -10.92
CA PRO A 91 -9.69 9.93 -11.21
C PRO A 91 -10.71 10.34 -10.14
N LYS A 92 -10.88 11.66 -9.95
CA LYS A 92 -11.74 12.36 -8.96
C LYS A 92 -13.16 11.82 -8.68
N ARG A 93 -13.63 10.80 -9.40
CA ARG A 93 -14.88 10.08 -9.09
C ARG A 93 -14.82 9.29 -7.77
N ALA A 94 -13.65 8.97 -7.25
CA ALA A 94 -13.52 8.57 -5.84
C ALA A 94 -13.46 9.85 -4.99
N ASP A 95 -14.62 10.34 -4.55
CA ASP A 95 -14.77 11.56 -3.71
C ASP A 95 -14.18 11.39 -2.29
N ASN A 96 -13.45 10.29 -2.07
CA ASN A 96 -12.88 9.96 -0.78
C ASN A 96 -11.56 10.69 -0.55
N GLN A 97 -11.67 11.86 0.06
CA GLN A 97 -10.54 12.71 0.47
C GLN A 97 -9.58 11.99 1.44
N GLU A 98 -9.97 10.87 2.03
CA GLU A 98 -9.13 10.12 2.96
C GLU A 98 -8.10 9.23 2.25
N LEU A 99 -8.26 8.92 0.96
CA LEU A 99 -7.29 8.11 0.19
C LEU A 99 -6.34 8.98 -0.64
N VAL A 100 -5.62 9.88 0.02
CA VAL A 100 -4.71 10.88 -0.60
C VAL A 100 -3.67 10.24 -1.54
N VAL A 101 -3.11 9.08 -1.19
CA VAL A 101 -2.12 8.40 -2.04
C VAL A 101 -2.71 7.93 -3.37
N LEU A 102 -4.03 7.68 -3.40
CA LEU A 102 -4.77 7.26 -4.58
C LEU A 102 -5.34 8.44 -5.37
N THR A 103 -5.94 9.41 -4.67
CA THR A 103 -6.66 10.55 -5.27
C THR A 103 -5.76 11.72 -5.61
N GLN A 104 -4.61 11.85 -4.95
CA GLN A 104 -3.63 12.92 -5.17
C GLN A 104 -2.19 12.36 -5.18
N PRO A 105 -1.86 11.44 -6.12
CA PRO A 105 -0.59 10.72 -6.11
C PRO A 105 0.64 11.63 -6.29
N PHE A 106 0.49 12.83 -6.84
CA PHE A 106 1.59 13.77 -7.04
C PHE A 106 1.71 14.82 -5.93
N SER A 107 0.92 14.69 -4.85
CA SER A 107 0.97 15.58 -3.70
C SER A 107 2.20 15.32 -2.82
N VAL A 108 2.58 16.33 -2.04
CA VAL A 108 3.64 16.22 -1.01
C VAL A 108 3.28 15.14 0.02
N GLN A 109 1.98 15.01 0.35
CA GLN A 109 1.47 14.00 1.28
C GLN A 109 1.65 12.58 0.72
N ALA A 110 1.33 12.36 -0.55
CA ALA A 110 1.57 11.07 -1.20
C ALA A 110 3.07 10.71 -1.21
N GLU A 111 3.95 11.69 -1.44
CA GLU A 111 5.40 11.47 -1.38
C GLU A 111 5.88 11.13 0.03
N ALA A 112 5.32 11.77 1.07
CA ALA A 112 5.61 11.40 2.46
C ALA A 112 5.23 9.93 2.75
N PHE A 113 4.08 9.45 2.28
CA PHE A 113 3.71 8.04 2.40
C PHE A 113 4.66 7.11 1.65
N ARG A 114 5.19 7.49 0.47
CA ARG A 114 6.21 6.69 -0.25
C ARG A 114 7.55 6.63 0.50
N ALA A 115 7.97 7.74 1.09
CA ALA A 115 9.16 7.78 1.93
C ALA A 115 9.00 6.85 3.15
N ILE A 116 7.85 6.95 3.84
CA ILE A 116 7.52 6.11 5.00
C ILE A 116 7.44 4.63 4.61
N ARG A 117 6.75 4.31 3.50
CA ARG A 117 6.70 2.95 2.94
C ARG A 117 8.11 2.37 2.77
N SER A 118 9.01 3.12 2.15
CA SER A 118 10.38 2.66 1.89
C SER A 118 11.12 2.37 3.20
N GLN A 119 10.99 3.24 4.21
CA GLN A 119 11.57 3.03 5.54
C GLN A 119 10.98 1.81 6.24
N ILE A 120 9.66 1.61 6.18
CA ILE A 120 8.96 0.48 6.80
C ILE A 120 9.39 -0.83 6.13
N THR A 121 9.41 -0.89 4.81
CA THR A 121 9.84 -2.07 4.05
C THR A 121 11.27 -2.49 4.43
N MET A 122 12.20 -1.53 4.56
CA MET A 122 13.57 -1.82 4.99
C MET A 122 13.67 -2.36 6.42
N ARG A 123 12.76 -1.97 7.32
CA ARG A 123 12.74 -2.41 8.73
C ARG A 123 11.97 -3.73 8.96
N LEU A 124 11.04 -4.05 8.06
CA LEU A 124 10.26 -5.29 8.11
C LEU A 124 10.96 -6.45 7.40
N ASN A 125 11.64 -6.18 6.28
CA ASN A 125 12.25 -7.20 5.45
C ASN A 125 13.74 -7.32 5.78
N HIS A 126 14.06 -8.14 6.80
CA HIS A 126 15.43 -8.56 7.09
C HIS A 126 15.64 -10.00 6.59
N GLU A 127 16.72 -10.21 5.84
CA GLU A 127 17.10 -11.55 5.37
C GLU A 127 17.25 -12.53 6.54
N GLY A 128 16.64 -13.70 6.43
CA GLY A 128 16.68 -14.75 7.45
C GLY A 128 15.66 -14.59 8.59
N GLU A 129 14.90 -13.49 8.66
CA GLU A 129 13.84 -13.33 9.64
C GLU A 129 12.47 -13.82 9.15
N GLN A 130 11.63 -14.27 10.09
CA GLN A 130 10.23 -14.56 9.79
C GLN A 130 9.48 -13.26 9.44
N ARG A 131 8.64 -13.32 8.40
CA ARG A 131 7.73 -12.23 8.04
C ARG A 131 6.79 -11.91 9.21
N LYS A 132 6.56 -10.63 9.44
CA LYS A 132 5.68 -10.09 10.50
C LYS A 132 4.59 -9.26 9.86
N ALA A 133 3.39 -9.29 10.45
CA ALA A 133 2.38 -8.31 10.15
C ALA A 133 2.73 -7.01 10.88
N LEU A 134 2.29 -5.87 10.35
CA LEU A 134 2.52 -4.56 10.96
C LEU A 134 1.22 -4.02 11.55
N ALA A 135 1.16 -3.96 12.88
CA ALA A 135 0.08 -3.27 13.57
C ALA A 135 0.31 -1.75 13.56
N ILE A 136 -0.72 -0.96 13.27
CA ILE A 136 -0.71 0.50 13.42
C ILE A 136 -1.38 0.82 14.75
N ILE A 137 -0.61 1.35 15.71
CA ILE A 137 -1.06 1.62 17.08
C ILE A 137 -0.91 3.10 17.42
N SER A 138 -1.70 3.61 18.35
CA SER A 138 -1.62 5.00 18.82
C SER A 138 -2.25 5.10 20.22
N PRO A 139 -1.88 6.12 21.01
CA PRO A 139 -2.42 6.29 22.35
C PRO A 139 -3.93 6.58 22.30
N ASP A 140 -4.35 7.49 21.43
CA ASP A 140 -5.66 8.12 21.51
C ASP A 140 -6.56 7.84 20.30
N THR A 141 -7.85 8.06 20.48
CA THR A 141 -8.78 8.16 19.36
C THR A 141 -8.48 9.39 18.52
N MET A 142 -8.83 9.37 17.24
CA MET A 142 -8.64 10.50 16.31
C MET A 142 -7.17 10.83 15.98
N ASP A 143 -6.19 10.00 16.36
CA ASP A 143 -4.79 10.14 15.91
C ASP A 143 -4.57 9.90 14.40
N GLY A 144 -5.63 9.53 13.67
CA GLY A 144 -5.57 9.25 12.23
C GLY A 144 -5.06 7.85 11.87
N LYS A 145 -5.10 6.88 12.80
CA LYS A 145 -4.65 5.48 12.56
C LYS A 145 -5.23 4.87 11.30
N SER A 146 -6.57 4.88 11.17
CA SER A 146 -7.23 4.26 10.03
C SER A 146 -6.90 4.94 8.70
N PHE A 147 -6.82 6.28 8.70
CA PHE A 147 -6.38 7.06 7.54
C PHE A 147 -4.94 6.71 7.14
N PHE A 148 -4.03 6.67 8.12
CA PHE A 148 -2.64 6.34 7.89
C PHE A 148 -2.48 4.91 7.37
N ALA A 149 -3.16 3.94 8.00
CA ALA A 149 -3.14 2.54 7.60
C ALA A 149 -3.66 2.35 6.17
N ALA A 150 -4.75 3.02 5.80
CA ALA A 150 -5.32 2.97 4.46
C ALA A 150 -4.34 3.49 3.40
N ASN A 151 -3.77 4.68 3.61
CA ASN A 151 -2.84 5.29 2.65
C ASN A 151 -1.51 4.53 2.55
N LEU A 152 -1.00 4.00 3.67
CA LEU A 152 0.17 3.13 3.64
C LEU A 152 -0.11 1.84 2.86
N ALA A 153 -1.31 1.26 3.00
CA ALA A 153 -1.71 0.08 2.25
C ALA A 153 -1.74 0.34 0.73
N VAL A 154 -2.31 1.48 0.31
CA VAL A 154 -2.27 1.92 -1.09
C VAL A 154 -0.82 2.10 -1.56
N ALA A 155 0.03 2.77 -0.77
CA ALA A 155 1.42 3.02 -1.15
C ALA A 155 2.23 1.72 -1.35
N LEU A 156 1.99 0.70 -0.51
CA LEU A 156 2.59 -0.63 -0.65
C LEU A 156 2.08 -1.36 -1.89
N ALA A 157 0.76 -1.33 -2.14
CA ALA A 157 0.15 -1.98 -3.29
C ALA A 157 0.60 -1.37 -4.63
N GLN A 158 0.88 -0.06 -4.67
CA GLN A 158 1.36 0.64 -5.86
C GLN A 158 2.70 0.10 -6.41
N LEU A 159 3.48 -0.67 -5.63
CA LEU A 159 4.68 -1.38 -6.11
C LEU A 159 4.39 -2.80 -6.63
N GLY A 160 3.12 -3.14 -6.87
CA GLY A 160 2.69 -4.46 -7.32
C GLY A 160 2.69 -5.53 -6.22
N SER A 161 2.98 -5.16 -4.96
CA SER A 161 2.97 -6.09 -3.83
C SER A 161 1.55 -6.45 -3.44
N ARG A 162 1.29 -7.74 -3.17
CA ARG A 162 -0.01 -8.18 -2.65
C ARG A 162 -0.14 -7.72 -1.20
N THR A 163 -0.94 -6.69 -0.98
CA THR A 163 -1.08 -6.02 0.31
C THR A 163 -2.46 -6.26 0.87
N LEU A 164 -2.53 -6.72 2.12
CA LEU A 164 -3.79 -6.84 2.86
C LEU A 164 -3.80 -5.84 4.02
N LEU A 165 -4.87 -5.05 4.11
CA LEU A 165 -5.21 -4.28 5.29
C LEU A 165 -6.33 -4.98 6.08
N VAL A 166 -6.04 -5.33 7.32
CA VAL A 166 -7.01 -5.92 8.25
C VAL A 166 -7.52 -4.81 9.16
N ASP A 167 -8.83 -4.57 9.16
CA ASP A 167 -9.50 -3.75 10.15
C ASP A 167 -9.71 -4.60 11.41
N ALA A 168 -8.83 -4.42 12.40
CA ALA A 168 -8.97 -5.05 13.71
C ALA A 168 -9.47 -4.06 14.78
N ASP A 169 -9.84 -2.82 14.41
CA ASP A 169 -10.57 -1.92 15.28
C ASP A 169 -12.05 -2.32 15.31
N MET A 170 -12.36 -3.32 16.13
CA MET A 170 -13.74 -3.74 16.38
C MET A 170 -14.50 -2.78 17.30
N ARG A 171 -13.87 -1.72 17.82
CA ARG A 171 -14.52 -0.71 18.68
C ARG A 171 -15.03 0.48 17.86
N GLY A 172 -14.32 0.83 16.79
CA GLY A 172 -14.69 1.86 15.83
C GLY A 172 -14.30 1.50 14.40
N PRO A 173 -14.87 0.41 13.81
CA PRO A 173 -14.46 -0.07 12.49
C PRO A 173 -14.71 0.97 11.42
N ARG A 174 -13.73 1.20 10.56
CA ARG A 174 -13.76 2.32 9.61
C ARG A 174 -13.18 2.04 8.24
N GLN A 175 -12.35 1.00 8.07
CA GLN A 175 -11.69 0.74 6.79
C GLN A 175 -12.69 0.45 5.66
N HIS A 176 -13.82 -0.18 5.99
CA HIS A 176 -14.89 -0.42 5.04
C HIS A 176 -15.51 0.86 4.47
N GLN A 177 -15.53 1.94 5.26
CA GLN A 177 -16.03 3.26 4.82
C GLN A 177 -14.98 3.96 3.96
N ILE A 178 -13.71 3.88 4.35
CA ILE A 178 -12.59 4.49 3.61
C ILE A 178 -12.43 3.84 2.22
N PHE A 179 -12.58 2.51 2.12
CA PHE A 179 -12.44 1.80 0.86
C PHE A 179 -13.77 1.52 0.14
N GLU A 180 -14.89 1.99 0.69
CA GLU A 180 -16.24 1.79 0.15
C GLU A 180 -16.57 0.30 -0.12
N VAL A 181 -16.07 -0.60 0.73
CA VAL A 181 -16.27 -2.06 0.60
C VAL A 181 -17.38 -2.58 1.53
N PRO A 182 -18.06 -3.68 1.19
CA PRO A 182 -19.08 -4.28 2.05
C PRO A 182 -18.54 -4.72 3.43
N ASN A 183 -19.28 -4.43 4.50
CA ASN A 183 -18.93 -4.78 5.89
C ASN A 183 -19.88 -5.79 6.54
N LYS A 184 -20.42 -6.74 5.76
CA LYS A 184 -21.34 -7.76 6.30
C LYS A 184 -20.60 -8.93 6.95
N THR A 185 -19.42 -9.24 6.44
CA THR A 185 -18.58 -10.36 6.84
C THR A 185 -17.14 -9.90 6.83
N GLY A 186 -16.30 -10.53 7.65
CA GLY A 186 -14.95 -10.01 7.91
C GLY A 186 -14.25 -10.69 9.07
N LEU A 187 -13.31 -9.98 9.69
CA LEU A 187 -12.47 -10.49 10.77
C LEU A 187 -13.29 -11.15 11.90
N SER A 188 -14.37 -10.52 12.35
CA SER A 188 -15.18 -11.02 13.46
C SER A 188 -15.81 -12.38 13.15
N SER A 189 -16.28 -12.58 11.91
CA SER A 189 -16.85 -13.85 11.47
C SER A 189 -15.82 -14.97 11.42
N VAL A 190 -14.60 -14.66 10.96
CA VAL A 190 -13.48 -15.61 10.90
C VAL A 190 -13.09 -16.05 12.32
N LEU A 191 -12.90 -15.10 13.24
CA LEU A 191 -12.48 -15.41 14.61
C LEU A 191 -13.57 -16.08 15.44
N SER A 192 -14.83 -15.91 15.06
CA SER A 192 -15.97 -16.61 15.68
C SER A 192 -16.16 -18.03 15.13
N GLY A 193 -15.33 -18.47 14.18
CA GLY A 193 -15.44 -19.78 13.54
C GLY A 193 -16.66 -19.92 12.62
N ARG A 194 -17.25 -18.80 12.19
CA ARG A 194 -18.38 -18.81 11.25
C ARG A 194 -17.82 -18.94 9.84
N THR A 195 -18.30 -19.95 9.10
CA THR A 195 -17.98 -20.06 7.68
C THR A 195 -18.58 -18.89 6.94
N SER A 196 -17.73 -18.02 6.40
CA SER A 196 -18.15 -16.91 5.58
C SER A 196 -17.35 -16.90 4.30
N THR A 197 -18.03 -16.76 3.18
CA THR A 197 -17.42 -16.40 1.91
C THR A 197 -17.09 -14.90 1.92
N GLN A 198 -16.14 -14.49 1.08
CA GLN A 198 -15.84 -13.07 0.82
C GLN A 198 -15.49 -12.23 2.06
N VAL A 199 -14.67 -12.77 2.98
CA VAL A 199 -14.18 -12.00 4.15
C VAL A 199 -13.04 -11.04 3.82
N ILE A 200 -12.47 -11.16 2.62
CA ILE A 200 -11.44 -10.27 2.07
C ILE A 200 -12.01 -9.68 0.78
N GLN A 201 -12.00 -8.36 0.68
CA GLN A 201 -12.47 -7.59 -0.45
C GLN A 201 -11.28 -7.04 -1.23
N GLN A 202 -11.28 -7.17 -2.54
CA GLN A 202 -10.29 -6.48 -3.38
C GLN A 202 -10.74 -5.02 -3.55
N VAL A 203 -9.81 -4.08 -3.42
CA VAL A 203 -10.12 -2.65 -3.59
C VAL A 203 -10.18 -2.32 -5.07
N GLU A 204 -11.28 -1.68 -5.49
CA GLU A 204 -11.46 -1.23 -6.87
C GLU A 204 -10.45 -0.12 -7.20
N GLY A 205 -9.87 -0.14 -8.40
CA GLY A 205 -8.90 0.87 -8.85
C GLY A 205 -7.49 0.74 -8.24
N VAL A 206 -7.25 -0.18 -7.30
CA VAL A 206 -5.92 -0.41 -6.71
C VAL A 206 -5.53 -1.90 -6.83
N PRO A 207 -4.90 -2.30 -7.95
CA PRO A 207 -4.42 -3.66 -8.13
C PRO A 207 -3.50 -4.10 -6.98
N GLY A 208 -3.72 -5.31 -6.48
CA GLY A 208 -2.90 -5.88 -5.40
C GLY A 208 -3.29 -5.44 -3.98
N LEU A 209 -4.23 -4.50 -3.82
CA LEU A 209 -4.74 -4.10 -2.50
C LEU A 209 -6.02 -4.86 -2.14
N PHE A 210 -6.03 -5.39 -0.92
CA PHE A 210 -7.14 -6.12 -0.33
C PHE A 210 -7.45 -5.58 1.07
N VAL A 211 -8.71 -5.62 1.46
CA VAL A 211 -9.19 -5.19 2.77
C VAL A 211 -9.99 -6.33 3.42
N MET A 212 -9.65 -6.68 4.65
CA MET A 212 -10.48 -7.49 5.53
C MET A 212 -11.17 -6.55 6.52
N PRO A 213 -12.44 -6.18 6.31
CA PRO A 213 -13.15 -5.33 7.26
C PRO A 213 -13.49 -6.13 8.53
N VAL A 214 -13.99 -5.46 9.57
CA VAL A 214 -14.40 -6.15 10.81
C VAL A 214 -15.55 -7.13 10.57
N GLY A 215 -16.50 -6.79 9.70
CA GLY A 215 -17.80 -7.44 9.60
C GLY A 215 -18.75 -6.95 10.69
N VAL A 216 -19.63 -7.82 11.17
CA VAL A 216 -20.52 -7.51 12.29
C VAL A 216 -19.69 -7.29 13.56
N THR A 217 -19.83 -6.13 14.19
CA THR A 217 -19.13 -5.80 15.44
C THR A 217 -19.49 -6.79 16.55
N PRO A 218 -18.52 -7.50 17.14
CA PRO A 218 -18.78 -8.41 18.26
C PRO A 218 -18.97 -7.64 19.58
N PRO A 219 -19.71 -8.20 20.55
CA PRO A 219 -19.86 -7.59 21.87
C PRO A 219 -18.60 -7.72 22.75
N ASN A 220 -17.64 -8.56 22.35
CA ASN A 220 -16.44 -8.93 23.12
C ASN A 220 -15.16 -8.89 22.26
N PRO A 221 -14.72 -7.70 21.78
CA PRO A 221 -13.55 -7.55 20.90
C PRO A 221 -12.26 -8.17 21.44
N LEU A 222 -11.89 -7.83 22.68
CA LEU A 222 -10.62 -8.21 23.29
C LEU A 222 -10.51 -9.74 23.40
N GLU A 223 -11.54 -10.39 23.94
CA GLU A 223 -11.58 -11.84 24.11
C GLU A 223 -11.56 -12.57 22.76
N LEU A 224 -11.93 -11.91 21.67
CA LEU A 224 -11.91 -12.49 20.34
C LEU A 224 -10.48 -12.47 19.74
N VAL A 225 -9.73 -11.37 19.93
CA VAL A 225 -8.35 -11.23 19.44
C VAL A 225 -7.31 -11.95 20.33
N GLU A 226 -7.63 -12.19 21.61
CA GLU A 226 -6.76 -12.96 22.50
C GLU A 226 -6.67 -14.44 22.13
N ARG A 227 -7.73 -14.99 21.51
CA ARG A 227 -7.83 -16.40 21.14
C ARG A 227 -6.69 -16.83 20.20
N PRO A 228 -6.27 -18.11 20.26
CA PRO A 228 -5.28 -18.65 19.33
C PRO A 228 -5.64 -18.49 17.84
N ALA A 229 -6.94 -18.41 17.53
CA ALA A 229 -7.46 -18.21 16.18
C ALA A 229 -6.90 -16.96 15.49
N PHE A 230 -6.72 -15.85 16.23
CA PHE A 230 -6.19 -14.61 15.63
C PHE A 230 -4.73 -14.77 15.21
N GLY A 231 -3.89 -15.38 16.04
CA GLY A 231 -2.50 -15.67 15.69
C GLY A 231 -2.36 -16.68 14.55
N LEU A 232 -3.26 -17.67 14.47
CA LEU A 232 -3.34 -18.60 13.33
C LEU A 232 -3.71 -17.86 12.04
N LEU A 233 -4.70 -16.98 12.10
CA LEU A 233 -5.12 -16.14 10.98
C LEU A 233 -3.96 -15.28 10.47
N MET A 234 -3.24 -14.57 11.36
CA MET A 234 -2.11 -13.73 10.94
C MET A 234 -1.04 -14.54 10.20
N ARG A 235 -0.70 -15.74 10.68
CA ARG A 235 0.24 -16.63 9.99
C ARG A 235 -0.26 -17.06 8.61
N GLU A 236 -1.55 -17.39 8.50
CA GLU A 236 -2.14 -17.75 7.21
C GLU A 236 -2.11 -16.59 6.22
N LEU A 237 -2.43 -15.38 6.68
CA LEU A 237 -2.42 -14.17 5.86
C LEU A 237 -1.00 -13.82 5.39
N LEU A 238 0.01 -13.95 6.26
CA LEU A 238 1.41 -13.72 5.90
C LEU A 238 1.96 -14.70 4.84
N ASN A 239 1.33 -15.87 4.67
CA ASN A 239 1.67 -16.80 3.59
C ASN A 239 1.00 -16.43 2.26
N LYS A 240 -0.06 -15.61 2.28
CA LYS A 240 -0.86 -15.25 1.10
C LYS A 240 -0.56 -13.86 0.57
N PHE A 241 -0.04 -12.97 1.41
CA PHE A 241 0.20 -11.57 1.10
C PHE A 241 1.66 -11.21 1.39
N ASP A 242 2.21 -10.31 0.59
CA ASP A 242 3.57 -9.80 0.78
C ASP A 242 3.63 -8.87 1.99
N TYR A 243 2.58 -8.08 2.20
CA TYR A 243 2.40 -7.22 3.36
C TYR A 243 1.02 -7.43 3.99
N VAL A 244 1.00 -7.52 5.32
CA VAL A 244 -0.22 -7.53 6.12
C VAL A 244 -0.15 -6.37 7.10
N LEU A 245 -0.97 -5.34 6.86
CA LEU A 245 -1.18 -4.22 7.76
C LEU A 245 -2.40 -4.49 8.63
N VAL A 246 -2.34 -4.09 9.90
CA VAL A 246 -3.44 -4.27 10.85
C VAL A 246 -3.76 -2.95 11.51
N ASP A 247 -4.93 -2.40 11.20
CA ASP A 247 -5.48 -1.23 11.89
C ASP A 247 -6.03 -1.68 13.26
N THR A 248 -5.75 -0.91 14.31
CA THR A 248 -6.04 -1.31 15.69
C THR A 248 -6.85 -0.24 16.41
N PRO A 249 -7.63 -0.60 17.46
CA PRO A 249 -8.26 0.39 18.31
C PRO A 249 -7.22 1.25 19.02
N ALA A 250 -7.62 2.45 19.45
CA ALA A 250 -6.76 3.30 20.28
C ALA A 250 -6.40 2.61 21.61
N ALA A 251 -5.17 2.77 22.08
CA ALA A 251 -4.71 2.16 23.33
C ALA A 251 -5.47 2.67 24.57
N GLN A 252 -6.03 3.89 24.52
CA GLN A 252 -6.90 4.42 25.57
C GLN A 252 -8.14 3.53 25.84
N TYR A 253 -8.57 2.69 24.89
CA TYR A 253 -9.71 1.80 25.07
C TYR A 253 -9.39 0.53 25.86
N GLY A 254 -8.10 0.20 26.05
CA GLY A 254 -7.66 -0.99 26.74
C GLY A 254 -6.54 -1.72 26.01
N ALA A 255 -6.38 -3.01 26.33
CA ALA A 255 -5.25 -3.83 25.90
C ALA A 255 -5.33 -4.33 24.44
N ASP A 256 -6.44 -4.08 23.74
CA ASP A 256 -6.69 -4.59 22.39
C ASP A 256 -5.53 -4.32 21.42
N ALA A 257 -5.03 -3.07 21.40
CA ALA A 257 -3.91 -2.66 20.53
C ALA A 257 -2.63 -3.47 20.82
N SER A 258 -2.29 -3.64 22.10
CA SER A 258 -1.11 -4.39 22.52
C SER A 258 -1.22 -5.88 22.26
N VAL A 259 -2.40 -6.47 22.47
CA VAL A 259 -2.67 -7.88 22.14
C VAL A 259 -2.56 -8.11 20.63
N ILE A 260 -3.16 -7.23 19.82
CA ILE A 260 -3.09 -7.33 18.36
C ILE A 260 -1.65 -7.18 17.88
N ALA A 261 -0.93 -6.16 18.35
CA ALA A 261 0.48 -5.93 18.00
C ALA A 261 1.38 -7.13 18.38
N ALA A 262 1.17 -7.73 19.56
CA ALA A 262 1.85 -8.96 19.98
C ALA A 262 1.64 -10.14 19.02
N ARG A 263 0.47 -10.23 18.40
CA ARG A 263 0.14 -11.29 17.42
C ARG A 263 0.65 -10.96 16.01
N CYS A 264 0.85 -9.69 15.71
CA CYS A 264 1.43 -9.22 14.46
C CYS A 264 2.96 -9.39 14.42
N GLY A 265 3.62 -9.18 15.57
CA GLY A 265 5.07 -9.29 15.74
C GLY A 265 5.84 -8.01 15.39
N ALA A 266 5.20 -7.04 14.74
CA ALA A 266 5.72 -5.70 14.53
C ALA A 266 4.61 -4.65 14.73
N ALA A 267 4.99 -3.46 15.20
CA ALA A 267 4.07 -2.35 15.37
C ALA A 267 4.72 -1.01 14.98
N LEU A 268 3.92 -0.13 14.37
CA LEU A 268 4.27 1.26 14.11
C LEU A 268 3.40 2.15 15.01
N VAL A 269 4.05 3.04 15.75
CA VAL A 269 3.36 3.98 16.62
C VAL A 269 3.01 5.24 15.83
N LEU A 270 1.75 5.65 15.89
CA LEU A 270 1.27 6.90 15.35
C LEU A 270 1.06 7.90 16.49
N ALA A 271 1.47 9.14 16.28
CA ALA A 271 1.27 10.25 17.18
C ALA A 271 0.70 11.44 16.40
N ARG A 272 -0.25 12.17 16.98
CA ARG A 272 -0.83 13.37 16.39
C ARG A 272 -0.07 14.61 16.87
N ASN A 273 0.37 15.42 15.92
CA ASN A 273 1.13 16.64 16.16
C ASN A 273 0.31 17.61 17.02
N ASN A 274 0.94 18.18 18.05
CA ASN A 274 0.33 19.10 19.04
C ASN A 274 -0.86 18.55 19.86
N GLU A 275 -1.26 17.30 19.69
CA GLU A 275 -2.41 16.70 20.38
C GLU A 275 -1.99 15.52 21.26
N SER A 276 -1.22 14.56 20.73
CA SER A 276 -0.79 13.39 21.51
C SER A 276 0.22 13.79 22.58
N ARG A 277 -0.02 13.38 23.82
CA ARG A 277 0.89 13.67 24.94
C ARG A 277 2.08 12.72 24.89
N VAL A 278 3.28 13.28 25.12
CA VAL A 278 4.52 12.49 25.17
C VAL A 278 4.45 11.39 26.23
N ALA A 279 3.81 11.66 27.37
CA ALA A 279 3.63 10.66 28.43
C ALA A 279 2.85 9.43 27.94
N ASP A 280 1.75 9.62 27.22
CA ASP A 280 0.92 8.50 26.72
C ASP A 280 1.67 7.68 25.65
N LEU A 281 2.50 8.34 24.84
CA LEU A 281 3.37 7.65 23.87
C LEU A 281 4.45 6.83 24.57
N VAL A 282 5.06 7.37 25.63
CA VAL A 282 6.05 6.67 26.45
C VAL A 282 5.41 5.46 27.13
N ASP A 283 4.22 5.62 27.71
CA ASP A 283 3.48 4.53 28.34
C ASP A 283 3.09 3.44 27.33
N LEU A 284 2.63 3.83 26.14
CA LEU A 284 2.30 2.91 25.05
C LEU A 284 3.52 2.12 24.60
N VAL A 285 4.64 2.78 24.31
CA VAL A 285 5.89 2.11 23.92
C VAL A 285 6.42 1.23 25.06
N GLY A 286 6.36 1.73 26.30
CA GLY A 286 6.75 1.02 27.51
C GLY A 286 5.97 -0.28 27.72
N SER A 287 4.70 -0.33 27.31
CA SER A 287 3.88 -1.55 27.36
C SER A 287 4.42 -2.71 26.51
N PHE A 288 5.35 -2.45 25.59
CA PHE A 288 5.99 -3.46 24.74
C PHE A 288 7.42 -3.84 25.15
N GLU A 289 8.01 -3.25 26.20
CA GLU A 289 9.41 -3.53 26.59
C GLU A 289 9.71 -5.01 26.83
N ASN A 290 8.72 -5.77 27.32
CA ASN A 290 8.85 -7.21 27.58
C ASN A 290 8.03 -8.08 26.60
N CYS A 291 7.57 -7.49 25.50
CA CYS A 291 6.80 -8.19 24.48
C CYS A 291 7.69 -8.50 23.26
N PRO A 292 7.49 -9.63 22.56
CA PRO A 292 8.22 -9.97 21.35
C PRO A 292 7.72 -9.16 20.13
N VAL A 293 7.45 -7.86 20.31
CA VAL A 293 6.98 -6.94 19.28
C VAL A 293 8.13 -6.03 18.88
N ARG A 294 8.44 -6.00 17.59
CA ARG A 294 9.35 -4.99 17.04
C ARG A 294 8.60 -3.68 16.84
N ILE A 295 8.92 -2.66 17.62
CA ILE A 295 8.52 -1.29 17.30
C ILE A 295 9.34 -0.83 16.10
N THR A 296 8.69 -0.67 14.94
CA THR A 296 9.35 -0.28 13.69
C THR A 296 9.63 1.22 13.64
N GLY A 297 8.98 2.02 14.48
CA GLY A 297 9.22 3.46 14.59
C GLY A 297 8.01 4.21 15.13
N VAL A 298 8.14 5.54 15.15
CA VAL A 298 7.06 6.48 15.45
C VAL A 298 6.85 7.36 14.23
N VAL A 299 5.60 7.57 13.83
CA VAL A 299 5.19 8.53 12.80
C VAL A 299 4.39 9.63 13.47
N MET A 300 4.75 10.88 13.16
CA MET A 300 3.99 12.06 13.55
C MET A 300 3.05 12.45 12.42
N ASN A 301 1.79 12.68 12.77
CA ASN A 301 0.70 12.93 11.84
C ASN A 301 0.01 14.26 12.18
N GLU A 302 -0.41 15.02 11.17
CA GLU A 302 -1.11 16.32 11.35
C GLU A 302 -2.62 16.23 11.08
N PHE A 303 -3.16 15.01 11.05
CA PHE A 303 -4.57 14.71 10.76
C PHE A 303 -5.55 15.58 11.53
#